data_AF-A0A0F8A554-F1
#
_entry.id   AF-A0A0F8A554-F1
#
_cell.length_a   1.000
_cell.length_b   1.000
_cell.length_c   1.000
_cell.angle_alpha   90.00
_cell.angle_beta   90.00
_cell.angle_gamma   90.00
#
_symmetry.space_group_name_H-M   'P 1'
#
loop_
_entity.id
_entity.type
_entity.pdbx_description
1 polymer ?
#
loop_
_entity_poly.entity_id
_entity_poly.type
_entity_poly.pdbx_seq_one_letter_code
_entity_poly.pdbx_strand_id
1 'polypeptide(L)'
;MWQLLQVCHSEARIVSRLLYGNATLILYIFPVSVLSRLLSCPTSAAVSAGTLAKVAVHAAAFSLAFGYVFELANQTPAASVKEDRLNHPERPIPSGLLSVEGARVRWLVSWLLAPLATARLYGAPAAAYLIVWQVWVLIFYAWPRWRHWASKSLFNGVSALLALRIHDTILSHLVPGWSLHGPGADLAIAAWILCTIHIQDFCDIEGDRSAGRRTLPIVLDSSGRRVVRLSTAAFYVVAGYCAIACAQIRHGRIDSVAAVTGFIHAAASLILAGRTWRDNNKQMNKTTNCGYYYLAVFTLMVHLSRIFQT
;
A
#
# COMPACT_ATOMS: atom_id res chain seq x y z
N MET A 1 22.28 4.93 -31.28
CA MET A 1 20.83 5.13 -31.07
C MET A 1 20.07 3.80 -30.97
N TRP A 2 20.18 2.90 -31.95
CA TRP A 2 19.53 1.57 -31.93
C TRP A 2 19.84 0.70 -30.70
N GLN A 3 21.12 0.59 -30.30
CA GLN A 3 21.52 -0.19 -29.11
C GLN A 3 20.91 0.36 -27.81
N LEU A 4 20.85 1.68 -27.65
CA LEU A 4 20.21 2.33 -26.50
C LEU A 4 18.70 2.03 -26.46
N LEU A 5 18.01 2.10 -27.60
CA LEU A 5 16.60 1.74 -27.68
C LEU A 5 16.35 0.28 -27.31
N GLN A 6 17.22 -0.63 -27.74
CA GLN A 6 17.14 -2.05 -27.36
C GLN A 6 17.33 -2.25 -25.86
N VAL A 7 18.31 -1.58 -25.25
CA VAL A 7 18.51 -1.63 -23.79
C VAL A 7 17.28 -1.09 -23.07
N CYS A 8 16.78 0.09 -23.44
CA CYS A 8 15.59 0.67 -22.83
C CYS A 8 14.36 -0.23 -22.97
N HIS A 9 14.17 -0.86 -24.13
CA HIS A 9 13.07 -1.78 -24.35
C HIS A 9 13.18 -3.04 -23.47
N SER A 10 14.38 -3.61 -23.35
CA SER A 10 14.64 -4.76 -22.48
C SER A 10 14.38 -4.41 -21.01
N GLU A 11 14.87 -3.26 -20.55
CA GLU A 11 14.65 -2.77 -19.18
C GLU A 11 13.17 -2.54 -18.89
N ALA A 12 12.45 -1.88 -19.81
CA ALA A 12 11.01 -1.67 -19.66
C ALA A 12 10.24 -2.99 -19.57
N ARG A 13 10.65 -4.00 -20.34
CA ARG A 13 10.06 -5.34 -20.30
C ARG A 13 10.33 -6.06 -18.97
N ILE A 14 11.55 -5.96 -18.43
CA ILE A 14 11.90 -6.53 -17.13
C ILE A 14 11.10 -5.85 -16.02
N VAL A 15 11.11 -4.51 -15.97
CA VAL A 15 10.44 -3.74 -14.93
C VAL A 15 8.92 -3.95 -14.98
N SER A 16 8.31 -3.93 -16.16
CA SER A 16 6.86 -4.18 -16.28
C SER A 16 6.47 -5.55 -15.76
N ARG A 17 7.19 -6.62 -16.13
CA ARG A 17 6.93 -7.98 -15.62
C ARG A 17 7.24 -8.14 -14.14
N LEU A 18 8.25 -7.43 -13.64
CA LEU A 18 8.59 -7.42 -12.22
C LEU A 18 7.43 -6.86 -11.39
N LEU A 19 6.86 -5.73 -11.82
CA LEU A 19 5.82 -5.02 -11.07
C LEU A 19 4.39 -5.54 -11.34
N TYR A 20 4.17 -6.28 -12.43
CA TYR A 20 2.84 -6.69 -12.90
C TYR A 20 2.01 -7.38 -11.81
N GLY A 21 2.60 -8.33 -11.08
CA GLY A 21 1.90 -9.14 -10.07
C GLY A 21 1.30 -8.32 -8.92
N ASN A 22 1.89 -7.17 -8.60
CA ASN A 22 1.43 -6.26 -7.55
C ASN A 22 1.11 -4.86 -8.07
N ALA A 23 0.90 -4.72 -9.39
CA ALA A 23 0.67 -3.44 -10.04
C ALA A 23 -0.54 -2.72 -9.43
N THR A 24 -1.60 -3.43 -9.07
CA THR A 24 -2.75 -2.83 -8.39
C THR A 24 -2.35 -2.16 -7.09
N LEU A 25 -1.61 -2.82 -6.21
CA LEU A 25 -1.18 -2.23 -4.93
C LEU A 25 -0.24 -1.04 -5.14
N ILE A 26 0.74 -1.22 -6.03
CA ILE A 26 1.76 -0.21 -6.35
C ILE A 26 1.09 1.05 -6.94
N LEU A 27 0.15 0.87 -7.86
CA LEU A 27 -0.57 1.96 -8.52
C LEU A 27 -1.79 2.44 -7.74
N TYR A 28 -2.13 1.82 -6.60
CA TYR A 28 -3.27 2.24 -5.80
C TYR A 28 -2.88 3.32 -4.79
N ILE A 29 -1.89 3.06 -3.92
CA ILE A 29 -1.66 3.91 -2.73
C ILE A 29 -1.19 5.33 -3.08
N PHE A 30 -0.45 5.50 -4.18
CA PHE A 30 0.12 6.80 -4.57
C PHE A 30 -0.91 7.70 -5.29
N PRO A 31 -1.64 7.27 -6.34
CA PRO A 31 -2.72 8.06 -6.90
C PRO A 31 -3.83 8.34 -5.89
N VAL A 32 -4.15 7.39 -5.00
CA VAL A 32 -5.12 7.61 -3.93
C VAL A 32 -4.66 8.68 -2.95
N SER A 33 -3.37 8.70 -2.61
CA SER A 33 -2.79 9.79 -1.83
C SER A 33 -3.01 11.13 -2.55
N VAL A 34 -2.63 11.27 -3.82
CA VAL A 34 -2.84 12.50 -4.60
C VAL A 34 -4.31 12.91 -4.63
N LEU A 35 -5.20 11.99 -5.01
CA LEU A 35 -6.64 12.23 -5.12
C LEU A 35 -7.26 12.64 -3.77
N SER A 36 -6.83 12.01 -2.67
CA SER A 36 -7.33 12.37 -1.35
C SER A 36 -6.98 13.81 -0.95
N ARG A 37 -5.80 14.33 -1.32
CA ARG A 37 -5.42 15.73 -1.08
C ARG A 37 -6.17 16.65 -2.04
N LEU A 38 -6.28 16.26 -3.31
CA LEU A 38 -7.03 17.01 -4.32
C LEU A 38 -8.50 17.25 -3.89
N LEU A 39 -9.15 16.23 -3.33
CA LEU A 39 -10.55 16.29 -2.91
C LEU A 39 -10.77 16.99 -1.56
N SER A 40 -9.76 17.04 -0.69
CA SER A 40 -9.95 17.41 0.72
C SER A 40 -9.27 18.71 1.13
N CYS A 41 -8.21 19.11 0.41
CA CYS A 41 -7.45 20.31 0.72
C CYS A 41 -8.07 21.55 0.05
N PRO A 42 -8.39 22.65 0.77
CA PRO A 42 -8.95 23.87 0.18
C PRO A 42 -8.05 24.53 -0.86
N THR A 43 -6.73 24.37 -0.70
CA THR A 43 -5.72 24.91 -1.63
C THR A 43 -5.74 24.21 -2.98
N SER A 44 -6.40 23.05 -3.12
CA SER A 44 -6.47 22.28 -4.35
C SER A 44 -7.09 23.04 -5.52
N ALA A 45 -8.06 23.93 -5.26
CA ALA A 45 -8.68 24.74 -6.31
C ALA A 45 -7.71 25.73 -6.97
N ALA A 46 -6.63 26.10 -6.28
CA ALA A 46 -5.62 27.03 -6.77
C ALA A 46 -4.44 26.32 -7.47
N VAL A 47 -4.39 24.99 -7.48
CA VAL A 47 -3.27 24.23 -8.06
C VAL A 47 -3.40 24.22 -9.59
N SER A 48 -2.38 24.73 -10.29
CA SER A 48 -2.36 24.75 -11.75
C SER A 48 -2.26 23.35 -12.36
N ALA A 49 -2.79 23.17 -13.57
CA ALA A 49 -2.69 21.91 -14.30
C ALA A 49 -1.24 21.43 -14.49
N GLY A 50 -0.30 22.37 -14.72
CA GLY A 50 1.13 22.05 -14.81
C GLY A 50 1.72 21.52 -13.49
N THR A 51 1.24 22.02 -12.35
CA THR A 51 1.65 21.51 -11.03
C THR A 51 1.04 20.13 -10.76
N LEU A 52 -0.23 19.91 -11.12
CA LEU A 52 -0.86 18.60 -11.03
C LEU A 52 -0.16 17.55 -11.89
N ALA A 53 0.28 17.92 -13.10
CA ALA A 53 1.07 17.04 -13.97
C ALA A 53 2.40 16.65 -13.30
N LYS A 54 3.12 17.62 -12.70
CA LYS A 54 4.34 17.33 -11.92
C LYS A 54 4.06 16.40 -10.74
N VAL A 55 3.01 16.67 -9.98
CA VAL A 55 2.58 15.79 -8.87
C VAL A 55 2.33 14.37 -9.35
N ALA A 56 1.60 14.19 -10.45
CA ALA A 56 1.31 12.88 -11.00
C ALA A 56 2.58 12.13 -11.43
N VAL A 57 3.50 12.80 -12.13
CA VAL A 57 4.79 12.23 -12.55
C VAL A 57 5.63 11.81 -11.34
N HIS A 58 5.76 12.69 -10.35
CA HIS A 58 6.56 12.42 -9.17
C HIS A 58 5.95 11.30 -8.32
N ALA A 59 4.62 11.32 -8.10
CA ALA A 59 3.91 10.25 -7.39
C ALA A 59 4.07 8.90 -8.10
N ALA A 60 3.92 8.85 -9.43
CA ALA A 60 4.12 7.63 -10.21
C ALA A 60 5.57 7.13 -10.13
N ALA A 61 6.55 8.02 -10.30
CA ALA A 61 7.97 7.67 -10.22
C ALA A 61 8.31 7.02 -8.86
N PHE A 62 7.78 7.57 -7.77
CA PHE A 62 7.94 6.97 -6.45
C PHE A 62 7.18 5.68 -6.24
N SER A 63 5.98 5.56 -6.79
CA SER A 63 5.23 4.30 -6.76
C SER A 63 6.07 3.17 -7.31
N LEU A 64 6.66 3.43 -8.48
CA LEU A 64 7.52 2.50 -9.16
C LEU A 64 8.77 2.21 -8.35
N ALA A 65 9.46 3.21 -7.79
CA ALA A 65 10.65 3.00 -6.97
C ALA A 65 10.36 2.19 -5.70
N PHE A 66 9.28 2.52 -4.99
CA PHE A 66 8.84 1.85 -3.77
C PHE A 66 8.50 0.37 -4.04
N GLY A 67 7.69 0.12 -5.08
CA GLY A 67 7.34 -1.23 -5.53
C GLY A 67 8.54 -2.02 -6.06
N TYR A 68 9.45 -1.37 -6.79
CA TYR A 68 10.64 -1.99 -7.36
C TYR A 68 11.57 -2.56 -6.28
N VAL A 69 11.81 -1.82 -5.20
CA VAL A 69 12.60 -2.29 -4.04
C VAL A 69 11.97 -3.55 -3.44
N PHE A 70 10.65 -3.57 -3.29
CA PHE A 70 9.92 -4.70 -2.73
C PHE A 70 9.93 -5.92 -3.66
N GLU A 71 9.61 -5.74 -4.94
CA GLU A 71 9.50 -6.87 -5.88
C GLU A 71 10.82 -7.60 -6.08
N LEU A 72 11.94 -6.87 -6.12
CA LEU A 72 13.26 -7.51 -6.20
C LEU A 72 13.53 -8.38 -4.96
N ALA A 73 13.23 -7.88 -3.77
CA ALA A 73 13.40 -8.65 -2.54
C ALA A 73 12.42 -9.83 -2.44
N ASN A 74 11.20 -9.65 -2.93
CA ASN A 74 10.14 -10.64 -2.89
C ASN A 74 10.43 -11.84 -3.82
N GLN A 75 10.99 -11.59 -5.00
CA GLN A 75 11.18 -12.59 -6.06
C GLN A 75 12.57 -13.24 -6.08
N THR A 76 13.59 -12.66 -5.44
CA THR A 76 14.96 -13.21 -5.40
C THR A 76 15.21 -14.46 -4.53
N PRO A 77 14.46 -14.73 -3.45
CA PRO A 77 14.73 -15.87 -2.59
C PRO A 77 14.45 -17.21 -3.28
N ALA A 78 15.26 -18.23 -3.00
CA ALA A 78 15.12 -19.55 -3.64
C ALA A 78 13.74 -20.18 -3.48
N ALA A 79 13.09 -19.99 -2.33
CA ALA A 79 11.72 -20.44 -2.10
C ALA A 79 10.72 -19.67 -2.99
N SER A 80 10.84 -18.35 -3.08
CA SER A 80 10.01 -17.52 -3.97
C SER A 80 10.21 -17.87 -5.43
N VAL A 81 11.44 -18.12 -5.88
CA VAL A 81 11.72 -18.53 -7.27
C VAL A 81 11.04 -19.86 -7.61
N LYS A 82 11.04 -20.82 -6.67
CA LYS A 82 10.33 -22.10 -6.87
C LYS A 82 8.81 -21.90 -6.92
N GLU A 83 8.26 -21.07 -6.03
CA GLU A 83 6.84 -20.70 -6.02
C GLU A 83 6.43 -20.04 -7.35
N ASP A 84 7.21 -19.05 -7.79
CA ASP A 84 6.91 -18.27 -8.98
C ASP A 84 7.04 -19.10 -10.27
N ARG A 85 7.93 -20.10 -10.32
CA ARG A 85 7.97 -21.03 -11.48
C ARG A 85 6.67 -21.81 -11.68
N LEU A 86 5.94 -22.08 -10.60
CA LEU A 86 4.68 -22.82 -10.65
C LEU A 86 3.50 -21.88 -10.87
N ASN A 87 3.45 -20.76 -10.14
CA ASN A 87 2.29 -19.89 -10.08
C ASN A 87 2.36 -18.67 -11.02
N HIS A 88 3.57 -18.20 -11.32
CA HIS A 88 3.84 -16.95 -12.04
C HIS A 88 4.99 -17.09 -13.06
N PRO A 89 4.89 -18.03 -14.03
CA PRO A 89 5.95 -18.31 -14.98
C PRO A 89 6.30 -17.09 -15.88
N GLU A 90 5.42 -16.09 -15.94
CA GLU A 90 5.62 -14.83 -16.64
C GLU A 90 6.63 -13.89 -15.98
N ARG A 91 6.91 -14.05 -14.67
CA ARG A 91 7.82 -13.18 -13.91
C ARG A 91 9.25 -13.24 -14.46
N PRO A 92 10.06 -12.17 -14.27
CA PRO A 92 11.37 -12.07 -14.93
C PRO A 92 12.34 -13.22 -14.64
N ILE A 93 12.39 -13.72 -13.40
CA ILE A 93 13.32 -14.80 -13.01
C ILE A 93 12.85 -16.16 -13.55
N PRO A 94 11.60 -16.61 -13.30
CA PRO A 94 11.09 -17.85 -13.90
C PRO A 94 11.19 -17.90 -15.43
N SER A 95 10.88 -16.79 -16.10
CA SER A 95 10.87 -16.71 -17.56
C SER A 95 12.26 -16.55 -18.19
N GLY A 96 13.33 -16.53 -17.39
CA GLY A 96 14.71 -16.37 -17.87
C GLY A 96 15.07 -14.98 -18.36
N LEU A 97 14.25 -13.96 -18.12
CA LEU A 97 14.57 -12.56 -18.48
C LEU A 97 15.55 -11.90 -17.51
N LEU A 98 15.67 -12.42 -16.29
CA LEU A 98 16.52 -11.88 -15.24
C LEU A 98 17.11 -13.03 -14.40
N SER A 99 18.43 -13.06 -14.21
CA SER A 99 19.05 -13.99 -13.27
C SER A 99 18.82 -13.55 -11.82
N VAL A 100 18.94 -14.48 -10.87
CA VAL A 100 18.83 -14.16 -9.42
C VAL A 100 19.94 -13.18 -9.01
N GLU A 101 21.15 -13.39 -9.53
CA GLU A 101 22.31 -12.51 -9.30
C GLU A 101 22.05 -11.12 -9.88
N GLY A 102 21.50 -11.03 -11.09
CA GLY A 102 21.13 -9.77 -11.71
C GLY A 102 20.06 -9.02 -10.91
N ALA A 103 19.06 -9.73 -10.39
CA ALA A 103 18.05 -9.16 -9.52
C ALA A 103 18.64 -8.64 -8.19
N ARG A 104 19.59 -9.35 -7.59
CA ARG A 104 20.30 -8.89 -6.38
C ARG A 104 21.17 -7.66 -6.63
N VAL A 105 21.88 -7.60 -7.76
CA VAL A 105 22.65 -6.41 -8.16
C VAL A 105 21.72 -5.21 -8.33
N ARG A 106 20.60 -5.39 -9.04
CA ARG A 106 19.56 -4.35 -9.18
C ARG A 106 19.02 -3.87 -7.85
N TRP A 107 18.85 -4.79 -6.90
CA TRP A 107 18.34 -4.46 -5.57
C TRP A 107 19.37 -3.66 -4.78
N LEU A 108 20.65 -4.05 -4.80
CA LEU A 108 21.72 -3.28 -4.18
C LEU A 108 21.86 -1.88 -4.81
N VAL A 109 21.79 -1.78 -6.13
CA VAL A 109 21.85 -0.49 -6.83
C VAL A 109 20.67 0.40 -6.46
N SER A 110 19.46 -0.14 -6.33
CA SER A 110 18.29 0.66 -5.91
C SER A 110 18.40 1.14 -4.47
N TRP A 111 19.05 0.38 -3.57
CA TRP A 111 19.34 0.81 -2.20
C TRP A 111 20.27 2.03 -2.13
N LEU A 112 21.18 2.17 -3.09
CA LEU A 112 22.10 3.31 -3.15
C LEU A 112 21.47 4.51 -3.88
N LEU A 113 20.98 4.28 -5.10
CA LEU A 113 20.56 5.38 -5.97
C LEU A 113 19.21 5.98 -5.57
N ALA A 114 18.25 5.18 -5.10
CA ALA A 114 16.91 5.68 -4.82
C ALA A 114 16.89 6.66 -3.62
N PRO A 115 17.55 6.37 -2.47
CA PRO A 115 17.64 7.34 -1.37
C PRO A 115 18.42 8.60 -1.74
N LEU A 116 19.51 8.48 -2.51
CA LEU A 116 20.28 9.65 -2.98
C LEU A 116 19.44 10.56 -3.88
N ALA A 117 18.75 9.98 -4.86
CA ALA A 117 17.83 10.73 -5.72
C ALA A 117 16.69 11.37 -4.91
N THR A 118 16.13 10.63 -3.96
CA THR A 118 15.07 11.12 -3.06
C THR A 118 15.56 12.28 -2.20
N ALA A 119 16.76 12.18 -1.61
CA ALA A 119 17.36 13.23 -0.80
C ALA A 119 17.58 14.50 -1.63
N ARG A 120 18.07 14.35 -2.87
CA ARG A 120 18.34 15.47 -3.76
C ARG A 120 17.08 16.18 -4.25
N LEU A 121 15.98 15.45 -4.41
CA LEU A 121 14.74 15.97 -4.96
C LEU A 121 13.76 16.48 -3.88
N TYR A 122 13.72 15.86 -2.69
CA TYR A 122 12.70 16.14 -1.66
C TYR A 122 13.27 16.29 -0.24
N GLY A 123 14.59 16.22 -0.09
CA GLY A 123 15.28 16.40 1.18
C GLY A 123 15.51 15.12 1.97
N ALA A 124 16.34 15.25 3.02
CA ALA A 124 16.78 14.14 3.86
C ALA A 124 15.64 13.34 4.53
N PRO A 125 14.52 13.94 4.99
CA PRO A 125 13.44 13.18 5.61
C PRO A 125 12.82 12.12 4.69
N ALA A 126 12.54 12.45 3.43
CA ALA A 126 11.98 11.49 2.47
C ALA A 126 12.96 10.32 2.22
N ALA A 127 14.25 10.62 2.13
CA ALA A 127 15.28 9.59 1.94
C ALA A 127 15.40 8.68 3.16
N ALA A 128 15.32 9.23 4.38
CA ALA A 128 15.34 8.46 5.62
C ALA A 128 14.17 7.46 5.67
N TYR A 129 12.94 7.88 5.36
CA TYR A 129 11.80 6.96 5.30
C TYR A 129 11.98 5.88 4.23
N LEU A 130 12.59 6.20 3.08
CA LEU A 130 12.86 5.22 2.03
C LEU A 130 13.93 4.19 2.46
N ILE A 131 14.94 4.61 3.21
CA ILE A 131 15.93 3.70 3.81
C ILE A 131 15.26 2.79 4.84
N VAL A 132 14.38 3.33 5.69
CA VAL A 132 13.60 2.51 6.64
C VAL A 132 12.72 1.51 5.90
N TRP A 133 12.10 1.89 4.78
CA TRP A 133 11.35 0.98 3.92
C TRP A 133 12.22 -0.16 3.38
N GLN A 134 13.42 0.16 2.87
CA GLN A 134 14.37 -0.83 2.39
C GLN A 134 14.76 -1.83 3.49
N VAL A 135 15.10 -1.34 4.69
CA VAL A 135 15.40 -2.19 5.86
C VAL A 135 14.19 -3.05 6.24
N TRP A 136 12.98 -2.49 6.20
CA TRP A 136 11.76 -3.23 6.50
C TRP A 136 11.52 -4.38 5.50
N VAL A 137 11.73 -4.13 4.21
CA VAL A 137 11.69 -5.15 3.16
C VAL A 137 12.75 -6.22 3.39
N LEU A 138 13.99 -5.84 3.74
CA LEU A 138 15.08 -6.78 4.05
C LEU A 138 14.66 -7.74 5.17
N ILE A 139 14.09 -7.22 6.26
CA ILE A 139 13.71 -8.01 7.45
C ILE A 139 12.68 -9.10 7.10
N PHE A 140 11.67 -8.75 6.29
CA PHE A 140 10.57 -9.66 5.97
C PHE A 140 10.88 -10.61 4.82
N TYR A 141 11.63 -10.16 3.80
CA TYR A 141 11.77 -10.88 2.54
C TYR A 141 13.17 -11.45 2.26
N ALA A 142 14.19 -11.01 2.99
CA ALA A 142 15.53 -11.58 2.89
C ALA A 142 15.95 -12.34 4.16
N TRP A 143 15.94 -11.68 5.33
CA TRP A 143 16.45 -12.23 6.58
C TRP A 143 15.86 -11.52 7.81
N PRO A 144 15.28 -12.21 8.83
CA PRO A 144 15.25 -13.66 9.06
C PRO A 144 14.01 -14.40 8.50
N ARG A 145 13.13 -13.73 7.74
CA ARG A 145 11.93 -14.29 7.09
C ARG A 145 10.87 -14.81 8.08
N TRP A 146 10.10 -13.88 8.64
CA TRP A 146 9.13 -14.16 9.69
C TRP A 146 7.94 -14.98 9.18
N ARG A 147 7.82 -16.25 9.62
CA ARG A 147 6.74 -17.17 9.21
C ARG A 147 5.60 -17.26 10.23
N HIS A 148 5.11 -16.10 10.67
CA HIS A 148 3.99 -16.01 11.60
C HIS A 148 2.74 -15.47 10.88
N TRP A 149 1.54 -15.81 11.37
CA TRP A 149 0.28 -15.35 10.77
C TRP A 149 0.16 -13.83 10.76
N ALA A 150 0.75 -13.17 11.78
CA ALA A 150 0.73 -11.72 11.90
C ALA A 150 1.77 -11.00 11.00
N SER A 151 2.71 -11.73 10.40
CA SER A 151 3.81 -11.11 9.64
C SER A 151 3.29 -10.26 8.48
N LYS A 152 2.30 -10.78 7.73
CA LYS A 152 1.72 -10.05 6.60
C LYS A 152 1.01 -8.78 7.06
N SER A 153 0.27 -8.85 8.17
CA SER A 153 -0.39 -7.68 8.75
C SER A 153 0.61 -6.63 9.20
N LEU A 154 1.63 -7.04 9.97
CA LEU A 154 2.69 -6.16 10.46
C LEU A 154 3.44 -5.50 9.30
N PHE A 155 3.82 -6.30 8.30
CA PHE A 155 4.48 -5.79 7.11
C PHE A 155 3.64 -4.71 6.43
N ASN A 156 2.39 -5.03 6.05
CA ASN A 156 1.54 -4.10 5.30
C ASN A 156 1.17 -2.83 6.08
N GLY A 157 0.91 -2.92 7.38
CA GLY A 157 0.61 -1.75 8.22
C GLY A 157 1.79 -0.76 8.26
N VAL A 158 3.00 -1.26 8.54
CA VAL A 158 4.21 -0.42 8.58
C VAL A 158 4.59 0.07 7.18
N SER A 159 4.43 -0.75 6.13
CA SER A 159 4.64 -0.33 4.74
C SER A 159 3.72 0.84 4.36
N ALA A 160 2.46 0.80 4.77
CA ALA A 160 1.51 1.87 4.53
C ALA A 160 1.92 3.16 5.25
N LEU A 161 2.34 3.07 6.52
CA LEU A 161 2.88 4.22 7.26
C LEU A 161 4.04 4.87 6.51
N LEU A 162 5.05 4.08 6.13
CA LEU A 162 6.24 4.58 5.44
C LEU A 162 5.92 5.18 4.07
N ALA A 163 5.07 4.51 3.28
CA ALA A 163 4.61 5.03 2.00
C ALA A 163 3.92 6.39 2.17
N LEU A 164 2.99 6.51 3.11
CA LEU A 164 2.26 7.74 3.37
C LEU A 164 3.16 8.88 3.87
N ARG A 165 4.15 8.60 4.75
CA ARG A 165 5.15 9.61 5.18
C ARG A 165 6.01 10.12 4.02
N ILE A 166 6.42 9.22 3.13
CA ILE A 166 7.16 9.59 1.92
C ILE A 166 6.29 10.47 1.02
N HIS A 167 5.02 10.09 0.80
CA HIS A 167 4.10 10.87 -0.02
C HIS A 167 3.84 12.25 0.56
N ASP A 168 3.56 12.35 1.85
CA ASP A 168 3.35 13.62 2.54
C ASP A 168 4.54 14.57 2.30
N THR A 169 5.77 14.04 2.39
CA THR A 169 6.98 14.83 2.11
C THR A 169 7.05 15.30 0.66
N ILE A 170 6.78 14.42 -0.31
CA ILE A 170 6.83 14.74 -1.75
C ILE A 170 5.73 15.73 -2.14
N LEU A 171 4.50 15.46 -1.72
CA LEU A 171 3.34 16.27 -2.05
C LEU A 171 3.45 17.66 -1.44
N SER A 172 3.90 17.76 -0.19
CA SER A 172 4.13 19.06 0.47
C SER A 172 5.28 19.83 -0.14
N HIS A 173 6.29 19.15 -0.68
CA HIS A 173 7.38 19.81 -1.40
C HIS A 173 6.89 20.47 -2.70
N LEU A 174 5.96 19.81 -3.40
CA LEU A 174 5.41 20.31 -4.68
C LEU A 174 4.24 21.29 -4.48
N VAL A 175 3.43 21.07 -3.45
CA VAL A 175 2.24 21.86 -3.10
C VAL A 175 2.22 22.02 -1.57
N PRO A 176 2.83 23.07 -1.01
CA PRO A 176 2.95 23.24 0.45
C PRO A 176 1.63 23.17 1.21
N GLY A 177 0.52 23.62 0.60
CA GLY A 177 -0.82 23.56 1.19
C GLY A 177 -1.46 22.17 1.28
N TRP A 178 -0.76 21.12 0.83
CA TRP A 178 -1.19 19.71 0.93
C TRP A 178 -0.55 18.95 2.10
N SER A 179 0.27 19.63 2.91
CA SER A 179 0.89 19.05 4.09
C SER A 179 -0.12 18.63 5.13
N LEU A 180 0.05 17.43 5.70
CA LEU A 180 -0.73 16.95 6.82
C LEU A 180 0.02 17.21 8.14
N HIS A 181 -0.72 17.64 9.15
CA HIS A 181 -0.17 17.96 10.46
C HIS A 181 0.21 16.70 11.25
N GLY A 182 1.50 16.40 11.25
CA GLY A 182 2.08 15.28 11.99
C GLY A 182 1.66 13.91 11.44
N PRO A 183 2.10 12.81 12.07
CA PRO A 183 1.91 11.46 11.53
C PRO A 183 0.52 10.87 11.81
N GLY A 184 -0.43 11.63 12.36
CA GLY A 184 -1.67 11.09 12.91
C GLY A 184 -2.57 10.41 11.88
N ALA A 185 -2.74 11.02 10.69
CA ALA A 185 -3.48 10.40 9.59
C ALA A 185 -2.81 9.10 9.13
N ASP A 186 -1.48 9.13 8.97
CA ASP A 186 -0.70 7.99 8.48
C ASP A 186 -0.74 6.81 9.46
N LEU A 187 -0.63 7.10 10.76
CA LEU A 187 -0.76 6.12 11.84
C LEU A 187 -2.15 5.51 11.91
N ALA A 188 -3.21 6.31 11.73
CA ALA A 188 -4.58 5.80 11.73
C ALA A 188 -4.81 4.81 10.56
N ILE A 189 -4.32 5.13 9.37
CA ILE A 189 -4.42 4.25 8.19
C ILE A 189 -3.57 2.99 8.39
N ALA A 190 -2.34 3.14 8.87
CA ALA A 190 -1.46 2.01 9.15
C ALA A 190 -2.05 1.04 10.17
N ALA A 191 -2.63 1.56 11.26
CA ALA A 191 -3.32 0.77 12.28
C ALA A 191 -4.57 0.10 11.70
N TRP A 192 -5.34 0.80 10.87
CA TRP A 192 -6.50 0.23 10.20
C TRP A 192 -6.09 -0.96 9.31
N ILE A 193 -5.06 -0.81 8.48
CA ILE A 193 -4.54 -1.89 7.62
C ILE A 193 -4.00 -3.05 8.45
N LEU A 194 -3.19 -2.76 9.48
CA LEU A 194 -2.64 -3.76 10.39
C LEU A 194 -3.74 -4.66 10.99
N CYS A 195 -4.87 -4.06 11.39
CA CYS A 195 -5.97 -4.75 12.04
C CYS A 195 -6.95 -5.44 11.09
N THR A 196 -6.79 -5.31 9.77
CA THR A 196 -7.85 -5.71 8.83
C THR A 196 -7.36 -6.46 7.59
N ILE A 197 -6.10 -6.27 7.18
CA ILE A 197 -5.55 -6.86 5.94
C ILE A 197 -5.58 -8.39 5.91
N HIS A 198 -5.60 -9.05 7.07
CA HIS A 198 -5.70 -10.51 7.17
C HIS A 198 -7.01 -11.08 6.62
N ILE A 199 -8.07 -10.27 6.45
CA ILE A 199 -9.29 -10.71 5.75
C ILE A 199 -8.99 -11.07 4.30
N GLN A 200 -7.95 -10.48 3.70
CA GLN A 200 -7.58 -10.79 2.33
C GLN A 200 -7.12 -12.24 2.14
N ASP A 201 -6.51 -12.84 3.17
CA ASP A 201 -6.02 -14.22 3.11
C ASP A 201 -7.14 -15.25 2.88
N PHE A 202 -8.40 -14.89 3.13
CA PHE A 202 -9.53 -15.79 2.91
C PHE A 202 -9.85 -16.06 1.43
N CYS A 203 -9.35 -15.25 0.48
CA CYS A 203 -9.45 -15.60 -0.94
C CYS A 203 -8.31 -16.49 -1.42
N ASP A 204 -7.20 -16.56 -0.68
CA ASP A 204 -5.93 -17.16 -1.14
C ASP A 204 -5.51 -18.41 -0.35
N ILE A 205 -6.44 -19.04 0.38
CA ILE A 205 -6.17 -20.18 1.27
C ILE A 205 -5.37 -21.31 0.59
N GLU A 206 -5.76 -21.68 -0.64
CA GLU A 206 -5.11 -22.76 -1.39
C GLU A 206 -3.68 -22.41 -1.79
N GLY A 207 -3.46 -21.18 -2.28
CA GLY A 207 -2.15 -20.68 -2.69
C GLY A 207 -1.22 -20.47 -1.50
N ASP A 208 -1.74 -19.93 -0.39
CA ASP A 208 -0.99 -19.78 0.84
C ASP A 208 -0.59 -21.14 1.43
N ARG A 209 -1.47 -22.15 1.34
CA ARG A 209 -1.19 -23.51 1.80
C ARG A 209 -0.09 -24.17 0.95
N SER A 210 -0.15 -24.07 -0.37
CA SER A 210 0.88 -24.63 -1.26
C SER A 210 2.24 -23.94 -1.08
N ALA A 211 2.24 -22.64 -0.75
CA ALA A 211 3.45 -21.88 -0.39
C ALA A 211 3.95 -22.13 1.04
N GLY A 212 3.29 -22.98 1.83
CA GLY A 212 3.68 -23.30 3.21
C GLY A 212 3.51 -22.12 4.19
N ARG A 213 2.61 -21.18 3.88
CA ARG A 213 2.30 -20.03 4.74
C ARG A 213 1.35 -20.42 5.86
N ARG A 214 1.45 -19.69 6.98
CA ARG A 214 0.58 -19.86 8.15
C ARG A 214 -0.36 -18.66 8.29
N THR A 215 -1.27 -18.45 7.36
CA THR A 215 -2.26 -17.36 7.44
C THR A 215 -3.43 -17.72 8.36
N LEU A 216 -4.17 -16.72 8.87
CA LEU A 216 -5.29 -16.94 9.80
C LEU A 216 -6.32 -17.96 9.27
N PRO A 217 -6.74 -17.94 7.99
CA PRO A 217 -7.69 -18.93 7.48
C PRO A 217 -7.17 -20.38 7.46
N ILE A 218 -5.84 -20.56 7.43
CA ILE A 218 -5.17 -21.86 7.45
C ILE A 218 -5.02 -22.40 8.87
N VAL A 219 -4.63 -21.54 9.81
CA VAL A 219 -4.35 -21.96 11.21
C VAL A 219 -5.60 -22.09 12.07
N LEU A 220 -6.72 -21.44 11.68
CA LEU A 220 -7.98 -21.48 12.41
C LEU A 220 -8.95 -22.54 11.88
N ASP A 221 -9.74 -23.09 12.78
CA ASP A 221 -10.90 -23.93 12.48
C ASP A 221 -12.09 -23.11 11.95
N SER A 222 -13.23 -23.76 11.71
CA SER A 222 -14.44 -23.08 11.23
C SER A 222 -14.95 -22.00 12.20
N SER A 223 -14.94 -22.29 13.50
CA SER A 223 -15.37 -21.38 14.55
C SER A 223 -14.46 -20.15 14.66
N GLY A 224 -13.14 -20.36 14.70
CA GLY A 224 -12.15 -19.29 14.73
C GLY A 224 -12.22 -18.40 13.50
N ARG A 225 -12.40 -18.97 12.30
CA ARG A 225 -12.62 -18.20 11.07
C ARG A 225 -13.84 -17.28 11.16
N ARG A 226 -14.93 -17.75 11.76
CA ARG A 226 -16.14 -16.95 11.97
C ARG A 226 -15.91 -15.82 12.97
N VAL A 227 -15.20 -16.10 14.07
CA VAL A 227 -14.84 -15.09 15.08
C VAL A 227 -13.99 -13.99 14.46
N VAL A 228 -12.94 -14.33 13.69
CA VAL A 228 -12.08 -13.34 13.03
C VAL A 228 -12.88 -12.45 12.07
N ARG A 229 -13.79 -13.03 11.27
CA ARG A 229 -14.66 -12.24 10.39
C ARG A 229 -15.57 -11.31 11.17
N LEU A 230 -16.18 -11.80 12.24
CA LEU A 230 -17.06 -10.99 13.09
C LEU A 230 -16.30 -9.85 13.78
N SER A 231 -15.13 -10.15 14.36
CA SER A 231 -14.31 -9.16 15.05
C SER A 231 -13.81 -8.10 14.08
N THR A 232 -13.39 -8.48 12.87
CA THR A 232 -12.94 -7.52 11.86
C THR A 232 -14.13 -6.70 11.31
N ALA A 233 -15.30 -7.30 11.12
CA ALA A 233 -16.51 -6.57 10.75
C ALA A 233 -16.90 -5.55 11.82
N ALA A 234 -16.90 -5.94 13.10
CA ALA A 234 -17.15 -5.02 14.21
C ALA A 234 -16.11 -3.89 14.26
N PHE A 235 -14.83 -4.22 14.05
CA PHE A 235 -13.76 -3.22 13.98
C PHE A 235 -14.00 -2.19 12.87
N TYR A 236 -14.42 -2.58 11.67
CA TYR A 236 -14.74 -1.63 10.60
C TYR A 236 -15.82 -0.62 11.02
N VAL A 237 -16.88 -1.08 11.69
CA VAL A 237 -17.96 -0.21 12.18
C VAL A 237 -17.42 0.77 13.23
N VAL A 238 -16.68 0.27 14.21
CA VAL A 238 -16.10 1.10 15.28
C VAL A 238 -15.10 2.11 14.71
N ALA A 239 -14.20 1.67 13.82
CA ALA A 239 -13.22 2.53 13.19
C ALA A 239 -13.87 3.64 12.35
N GLY A 240 -14.94 3.32 11.60
CA GLY A 240 -15.72 4.30 10.84
C GLY A 240 -16.36 5.37 11.72
N TYR A 241 -16.88 4.99 12.90
CA TYR A 241 -17.40 5.95 13.88
C TYR A 241 -16.28 6.78 14.54
N CYS A 242 -15.18 6.13 14.93
CA CYS A 242 -14.02 6.80 15.52
C CYS A 242 -13.41 7.84 14.58
N ALA A 243 -13.44 7.61 13.27
CA ALA A 243 -12.99 8.59 12.27
C ALA A 243 -13.81 9.90 12.33
N ILE A 244 -15.14 9.80 12.41
CA ILE A 244 -16.03 10.97 12.59
C ILE A 244 -15.79 11.63 13.95
N ALA A 245 -15.68 10.84 15.03
CA ALA A 245 -15.42 11.36 16.36
C ALA A 245 -14.07 12.10 16.45
N CYS A 246 -13.05 11.61 15.74
CA CYS A 246 -11.75 12.26 15.64
C CYS A 246 -11.85 13.67 15.04
N ALA A 247 -12.70 13.87 14.02
CA ALA A 247 -12.95 15.20 13.45
C ALA A 247 -13.55 16.16 14.49
N GLN A 248 -14.53 15.69 15.27
CA GLN A 248 -15.18 16.48 16.33
C GLN A 248 -14.18 16.86 17.43
N ILE A 249 -13.37 15.91 17.90
CA ILE A 249 -12.39 16.13 18.97
C ILE A 249 -11.33 17.15 18.54
N ARG A 250 -10.85 17.06 17.29
CA ARG A 250 -9.75 17.89 16.80
C ARG A 250 -10.15 19.32 16.49
N HIS A 251 -11.35 19.52 15.93
CA HIS A 251 -11.79 20.82 15.42
C HIS A 251 -12.91 21.48 16.24
N GLY A 252 -13.49 20.76 17.21
CA GLY A 252 -14.64 21.20 18.01
C GLY A 252 -15.95 21.23 17.21
N ARG A 253 -15.96 21.86 16.03
CA ARG A 253 -17.06 21.86 15.07
C ARG A 253 -16.60 21.25 13.75
N ILE A 254 -17.29 20.20 13.31
CA ILE A 254 -17.04 19.55 12.02
C ILE A 254 -17.55 20.47 10.89
N ASP A 255 -16.68 20.83 9.95
CA ASP A 255 -17.08 21.53 8.73
C ASP A 255 -17.84 20.62 7.74
N SER A 256 -18.50 21.20 6.75
CA SER A 256 -19.34 20.45 5.82
C SER A 256 -18.57 19.39 5.02
N VAL A 257 -17.32 19.65 4.64
CA VAL A 257 -16.47 18.70 3.89
C VAL A 257 -16.07 17.54 4.80
N ALA A 258 -15.65 17.83 6.02
CA ALA A 258 -15.32 16.81 7.03
C ALA A 258 -16.56 15.96 7.39
N ALA A 259 -17.74 16.55 7.51
CA ALA A 259 -18.99 15.82 7.77
C ALA A 259 -19.35 14.89 6.61
N VAL A 260 -19.32 15.39 5.36
CA VAL A 260 -19.65 14.60 4.17
C VAL A 260 -18.66 13.46 3.97
N THR A 261 -17.36 13.74 4.04
CA THR A 261 -16.32 12.70 3.87
C THR A 261 -16.36 11.65 4.99
N GLY A 262 -16.67 12.07 6.22
CA GLY A 262 -16.84 11.17 7.36
C GLY A 262 -18.06 10.27 7.20
N PHE A 263 -19.19 10.81 6.76
CA PHE A 263 -20.39 10.04 6.46
C PHE A 263 -20.15 9.03 5.34
N ILE A 264 -19.49 9.44 4.25
CA ILE A 264 -19.12 8.55 3.14
C ILE A 264 -18.23 7.41 3.65
N HIS A 265 -17.24 7.70 4.49
CA HIS A 265 -16.36 6.68 5.04
C HIS A 265 -17.09 5.73 5.99
N ALA A 266 -17.98 6.23 6.85
CA ALA A 266 -18.79 5.40 7.73
C ALA A 266 -19.72 4.48 6.93
N ALA A 267 -20.35 4.98 5.87
CA ALA A 267 -21.17 4.17 4.97
C ALA A 267 -20.34 3.08 4.27
N ALA A 268 -19.16 3.43 3.73
CA ALA A 268 -18.24 2.47 3.12
C ALA A 268 -17.80 1.38 4.13
N SER A 269 -17.53 1.77 5.37
CA SER A 269 -17.13 0.86 6.46
C SER A 269 -18.26 -0.08 6.88
N LEU A 270 -19.50 0.40 6.95
CA LEU A 270 -20.69 -0.42 7.23
C LEU A 270 -20.94 -1.45 6.11
N ILE A 271 -20.80 -1.02 4.85
CA ILE A 271 -20.92 -1.93 3.70
C ILE A 271 -19.82 -2.99 3.76
N LEU A 272 -18.56 -2.59 3.98
CA LEU A 272 -17.44 -3.51 4.10
C LEU A 272 -17.63 -4.49 5.27
N ALA A 273 -18.13 -4.05 6.42
CA ALA A 273 -18.46 -4.90 7.56
C ALA A 273 -19.53 -5.95 7.21
N GLY A 274 -20.64 -5.51 6.61
CA GLY A 274 -21.73 -6.39 6.19
C GLY A 274 -21.27 -7.44 5.18
N ARG A 275 -20.41 -7.06 4.23
CA ARG A 275 -19.80 -7.98 3.27
C ARG A 275 -18.85 -8.97 3.94
N THR A 276 -17.91 -8.48 4.74
CA THR A 276 -16.92 -9.32 5.44
C THR A 276 -17.57 -10.41 6.29
N TRP A 277 -18.69 -10.08 6.93
CA TRP A 277 -19.49 -11.02 7.71
C TRP A 277 -20.21 -12.06 6.83
N ARG A 278 -20.79 -11.64 5.71
CA ARG A 278 -21.62 -12.48 4.82
C ARG A 278 -20.81 -13.31 3.83
N ASP A 279 -19.58 -12.91 3.53
CA ASP A 279 -18.75 -13.56 2.53
C ASP A 279 -18.46 -15.02 2.93
N ASN A 280 -19.02 -15.95 2.14
CA ASN A 280 -18.96 -17.38 2.40
C ASN A 280 -18.18 -18.17 1.33
N ASN A 281 -17.71 -17.50 0.28
CA ASN A 281 -17.00 -18.14 -0.83
C ASN A 281 -15.84 -17.27 -1.37
N LYS A 282 -14.95 -17.91 -2.13
CA LYS A 282 -13.73 -17.32 -2.68
C LYS A 282 -14.00 -16.09 -3.57
N GLN A 283 -15.02 -16.15 -4.41
CA GLN A 283 -15.34 -15.06 -5.33
C GLN A 283 -15.85 -13.81 -4.59
N MET A 284 -16.74 -13.99 -3.60
CA MET A 284 -17.23 -12.89 -2.77
C MET A 284 -16.08 -12.24 -1.99
N ASN A 285 -15.19 -13.04 -1.39
CA ASN A 285 -13.98 -12.52 -0.72
C ASN A 285 -13.14 -11.69 -1.69
N LYS A 286 -12.90 -12.18 -2.92
CA LYS A 286 -12.13 -11.44 -3.92
C LYS A 286 -12.78 -10.11 -4.29
N THR A 287 -14.09 -10.08 -4.50
CA THR A 287 -14.83 -8.83 -4.77
C THR A 287 -14.76 -7.86 -3.59
N THR A 288 -14.92 -8.35 -2.35
CA THR A 288 -14.80 -7.55 -1.14
C THR A 288 -13.41 -6.96 -1.00
N ASN A 289 -12.36 -7.75 -1.24
CA ASN A 289 -10.97 -7.32 -1.19
C ASN A 289 -10.62 -6.32 -2.29
N CYS A 290 -10.96 -6.60 -3.55
CA CYS A 290 -10.57 -5.77 -4.68
C CYS A 290 -11.40 -4.48 -4.84
N GLY A 291 -12.66 -4.48 -4.38
CA GLY A 291 -13.54 -3.31 -4.52
C GLY A 291 -13.73 -2.55 -3.20
N TYR A 292 -14.32 -3.21 -2.21
CA TYR A 292 -14.85 -2.55 -1.03
C TYR A 292 -13.78 -2.22 0.01
N TYR A 293 -12.78 -3.09 0.18
CA TYR A 293 -11.66 -2.84 1.08
C TYR A 293 -10.85 -1.62 0.62
N TYR A 294 -10.49 -1.59 -0.66
CA TYR A 294 -9.84 -0.43 -1.25
C TYR A 294 -10.75 0.81 -1.19
N LEU A 295 -12.05 0.71 -1.47
CA LEU A 295 -12.95 1.87 -1.30
C LEU A 295 -12.97 2.42 0.15
N ALA A 296 -12.95 1.54 1.16
CA ALA A 296 -12.89 1.94 2.57
C ALA A 296 -11.58 2.65 2.91
N VAL A 297 -10.43 2.15 2.43
CA VAL A 297 -9.12 2.81 2.59
C VAL A 297 -9.12 4.17 1.90
N PHE A 298 -9.63 4.26 0.68
CA PHE A 298 -9.72 5.52 -0.08
C PHE A 298 -10.54 6.58 0.67
N THR A 299 -11.75 6.21 1.10
CA THR A 299 -12.65 7.13 1.81
C THR A 299 -12.10 7.53 3.17
N LEU A 300 -11.41 6.63 3.88
CA LEU A 300 -10.69 6.95 5.11
C LEU A 300 -9.59 7.96 4.85
N MET A 301 -8.79 7.75 3.81
CA MET A 301 -7.69 8.65 3.41
C MET A 301 -8.20 10.05 3.05
N VAL A 302 -9.30 10.16 2.30
CA VAL A 302 -9.96 11.44 1.98
C VAL A 302 -10.36 12.15 3.29
N HIS A 303 -11.09 11.47 4.16
CA HIS A 303 -11.57 12.07 5.40
C HIS A 303 -10.45 12.49 6.34
N LEU A 304 -9.43 11.64 6.53
CA LEU A 304 -8.27 11.98 7.37
C LEU A 304 -7.43 13.10 6.76
N SER A 305 -7.31 13.18 5.43
CA SER A 305 -6.62 14.29 4.77
C SER A 305 -7.30 15.63 5.07
N ARG A 306 -8.64 15.65 5.18
CA ARG A 306 -9.39 16.84 5.61
C ARG A 306 -9.13 17.18 7.08
N ILE A 307 -9.19 16.18 7.97
CA ILE A 307 -9.06 16.38 9.42
C ILE A 307 -7.66 16.83 9.81
N PHE A 308 -6.63 16.28 9.17
CA PHE A 308 -5.24 16.53 9.52
C PHE A 308 -4.62 17.66 8.71
N GLN A 309 -5.38 18.35 7.86
CA GLN A 309 -4.88 19.54 7.22
C GLN A 309 -4.72 20.69 8.22
N THR A 310 -3.66 21.50 8.04
CA THR A 310 -3.45 22.78 8.73
C THR A 310 -4.28 23.89 8.11
#